data_AF-A0A967K4T2-F1
#
_entry.id   AF-A0A967K4T2-F1
#
_cell.length_a   1.000
_cell.length_b   1.000
_cell.length_c   1.000
_cell.angle_alpha   90.00
_cell.angle_beta   90.00
_cell.angle_gamma   90.00
#
_symmetry.space_group_name_H-M   'P 1'
#
loop_
_entity.id
_entity.type
_entity.pdbx_description
1 polymer ?
#
loop_
_entity_poly.entity_id
_entity_poly.type
_entity_poly.pdbx_seq_one_letter_code
_entity_poly.pdbx_strand_id
1 'polypeptide(L)'
;DKVLVGYRAAVNLTGPGLENIDRGMVLVQPELYQPVKIINARLTILQASPIPLKNNQRVRIHIHTVETFARVIIPHANHLKEGESALLQLRLEEPIHAAYQDRFIIRQYSP
;
A
#
# COMPACT_ATOMS: atom_id res chain seq x y z
N ASP A 1 26.20 -8.35 16.15
CA ASP A 1 25.32 -9.36 15.50
C ASP A 1 24.93 -8.96 14.09
N LYS A 2 24.49 -9.92 13.27
CA LYS A 2 23.97 -9.70 11.92
C LYS A 2 22.63 -10.41 11.76
N VAL A 3 21.71 -9.77 11.05
CA VAL A 3 20.41 -10.36 10.66
C VAL A 3 20.44 -10.57 9.14
N LEU A 4 19.94 -11.72 8.68
CA LEU A 4 19.87 -12.05 7.25
C LEU A 4 18.41 -12.03 6.77
N VAL A 5 18.23 -11.99 5.46
CA VAL A 5 16.90 -12.03 4.83
C VAL A 5 16.15 -13.28 5.28
N GLY A 6 14.88 -13.10 5.66
CA GLY A 6 14.00 -14.17 6.16
C GLY A 6 13.98 -14.35 7.68
N TYR A 7 14.88 -13.69 8.41
CA TYR A 7 14.90 -13.77 9.86
C TYR A 7 13.83 -12.86 10.48
N ARG A 8 13.29 -13.30 11.63
CA ARG A 8 12.53 -12.44 12.55
C ARG A 8 13.48 -11.95 13.61
N ALA A 9 13.68 -10.63 13.70
CA ALA A 9 14.60 -10.03 14.64
C ALA A 9 13.98 -8.82 15.33
N ALA A 10 14.51 -8.49 16.51
CA ALA A 10 14.32 -7.20 17.15
C ALA A 10 15.59 -6.38 16.96
N VAL A 11 15.46 -5.12 16.56
CA VAL A 11 16.59 -4.21 16.34
C VAL A 11 16.52 -3.11 17.39
N ASN A 12 17.60 -2.93 18.14
CA ASN A 12 17.70 -1.81 19.09
C ASN A 12 18.00 -0.52 18.32
N LEU A 13 17.17 0.51 18.51
CA LEU A 13 17.33 1.82 17.89
C LEU A 13 17.66 2.84 18.99
N THR A 14 18.68 3.66 18.75
CA THR A 14 19.13 4.68 19.70
C THR A 14 19.32 6.00 18.97
N GLY A 15 18.78 7.09 19.53
CA GLY A 15 18.91 8.43 18.96
C GLY A 15 17.66 9.28 19.21
N PRO A 16 17.67 10.54 18.76
CA PRO A 16 16.48 11.39 18.76
C PRO A 16 15.45 10.90 17.73
N GLY A 17 14.18 11.25 17.91
CA GLY A 17 13.12 10.96 16.93
C GLY A 17 12.44 9.60 17.09
N LEU A 18 12.80 8.81 18.10
CA LEU A 18 12.18 7.51 18.40
C LEU A 18 10.69 7.66 18.78
N GLU A 19 10.29 8.84 19.26
CA GLU A 19 8.90 9.20 19.53
C GLU A 19 8.03 9.29 18.27
N ASN A 20 8.65 9.37 17.08
CA ASN A 20 7.95 9.44 15.79
C ASN A 20 7.94 8.09 15.07
N ILE A 21 8.17 6.97 15.78
CA ILE A 21 8.11 5.63 15.17
C ILE A 21 6.70 5.07 15.31
N ASP A 22 6.05 4.89 14.18
CA ASP A 22 4.71 4.30 14.09
C ASP A 22 4.72 2.91 13.46
N ARG A 23 3.70 2.13 13.79
CA ARG A 23 3.44 0.85 13.12
C ARG A 23 3.24 1.09 11.62
N GLY A 24 3.93 0.28 10.81
CA GLY A 24 3.92 0.43 9.35
C GLY A 24 5.22 1.03 8.81
N MET A 25 6.03 1.67 9.66
CA MET A 25 7.36 2.13 9.25
C MET A 25 8.30 0.95 8.98
N VAL A 26 9.24 1.17 8.06
CA VAL A 26 10.21 0.17 7.59
C VAL A 26 11.62 0.73 7.80
N LEU A 27 12.52 -0.11 8.31
CA LEU A 27 13.94 0.23 8.36
C LEU A 27 14.54 0.12 6.96
N VAL A 28 15.07 1.23 6.45
CA VAL A 28 15.68 1.32 5.13
C VAL A 28 17.07 1.95 5.25
N GLN A 29 17.93 1.67 4.28
CA GLN A 29 19.16 2.44 4.13
C GLN A 29 18.80 3.90 3.82
N PRO A 30 19.50 4.89 4.43
CA PRO A 30 19.28 6.30 4.10
C PRO A 30 19.34 6.54 2.58
N GLU A 31 18.48 7.45 2.11
CA GLU A 31 18.39 7.91 0.70
C GLU A 31 17.97 6.84 -0.33
N LEU A 32 17.76 5.58 0.07
CA LEU A 32 17.40 4.51 -0.85
C LEU A 32 15.98 4.66 -1.42
N TYR A 33 15.03 5.08 -0.58
CA TYR A 33 13.63 5.24 -0.96
C TYR A 33 13.00 6.46 -0.30
N GLN A 34 12.27 7.25 -1.09
CA GLN A 34 11.38 8.29 -0.57
C GLN A 34 9.95 7.75 -0.49
N PRO A 35 9.16 8.18 0.49
CA PRO A 35 7.77 7.78 0.57
C PRO A 35 6.98 8.43 -0.58
N VAL A 36 6.02 7.69 -1.12
CA VAL A 36 5.25 8.09 -2.31
C VAL A 36 3.78 8.29 -1.97
N LYS A 37 3.10 9.17 -2.71
CA LYS A 37 1.64 9.36 -2.65
C LYS A 37 0.89 8.78 -3.86
N ILE A 38 1.61 8.44 -4.93
CA ILE A 38 1.02 7.95 -6.17
C ILE A 38 1.69 6.64 -6.53
N ILE A 39 0.88 5.58 -6.66
CA ILE A 39 1.34 4.25 -7.06
C ILE A 39 0.61 3.84 -8.32
N ASN A 40 1.33 3.49 -9.38
CA ASN A 40 0.76 2.82 -10.54
C ASN A 40 0.83 1.31 -10.29
N ALA A 41 -0.30 0.62 -10.45
CA ALA A 41 -0.42 -0.77 -10.08
C ALA A 41 -1.34 -1.53 -11.03
N ARG A 42 -1.14 -2.85 -11.09
CA ARG A 42 -2.16 -3.78 -11.58
C ARG A 42 -2.99 -4.23 -10.40
N LEU A 43 -4.31 -4.13 -10.53
CA LEU A 43 -5.26 -4.65 -9.54
C LEU A 43 -6.15 -5.69 -10.21
N THR A 44 -6.44 -6.77 -9.49
CA THR A 44 -7.47 -7.75 -9.86
C THR A 44 -8.55 -7.75 -8.78
N ILE A 45 -9.81 -7.60 -9.18
CA ILE A 45 -10.96 -7.70 -8.27
C ILE A 45 -11.26 -9.18 -8.04
N LEU A 46 -11.49 -9.55 -6.77
CA LEU A 46 -11.84 -10.93 -6.42
C LEU A 46 -13.16 -11.34 -7.09
N GLN A 47 -13.26 -12.57 -7.58
CA GLN A 47 -14.50 -13.12 -8.16
C GLN A 47 -15.69 -13.09 -7.18
N ALA A 48 -15.40 -13.22 -5.88
CA ALA A 48 -16.41 -13.17 -4.82
C ALA A 48 -16.69 -11.73 -4.32
N SER A 49 -16.19 -10.69 -5.00
CA SER A 49 -16.45 -9.31 -4.57
C SER A 49 -17.93 -8.97 -4.83
N PRO A 50 -18.68 -8.51 -3.82
CA PRO A 50 -20.12 -8.30 -3.94
C PRO A 50 -20.49 -7.04 -4.73
N ILE A 51 -19.55 -6.10 -4.91
CA ILE A 51 -19.78 -4.83 -5.58
C ILE A 51 -18.57 -4.44 -6.45
N PRO A 52 -18.80 -3.80 -7.60
CA PRO A 52 -17.73 -3.34 -8.48
C PRO A 52 -16.93 -2.21 -7.83
N LEU A 53 -15.66 -2.11 -8.18
CA LEU A 53 -14.80 -0.99 -7.84
C LEU A 53 -15.05 0.17 -8.81
N LYS A 54 -15.52 1.32 -8.32
CA LYS A 54 -15.77 2.50 -9.15
C LYS A 54 -14.52 3.37 -9.29
N ASN A 55 -14.43 4.09 -10.40
CA ASN A 55 -13.42 5.13 -10.57
C ASN A 55 -13.60 6.23 -9.52
N ASN A 56 -12.49 6.79 -9.04
CA ASN A 56 -12.40 7.75 -7.94
C ASN A 56 -12.95 7.24 -6.59
N GLN A 57 -13.19 5.93 -6.45
CA GLN A 57 -13.63 5.35 -5.18
C GLN A 57 -12.51 5.40 -4.14
N ARG A 58 -12.86 5.87 -2.93
CA ARG A 58 -11.98 5.80 -1.77
C ARG A 58 -11.97 4.38 -1.23
N VAL A 59 -10.79 3.80 -1.07
CA VAL A 59 -10.56 2.44 -0.56
C VAL A 59 -9.54 2.47 0.55
N ARG A 60 -9.61 1.49 1.44
CA ARG A 60 -8.52 1.20 2.37
C ARG A 60 -7.51 0.33 1.64
N ILE A 61 -6.23 0.65 1.77
CA ILE A 61 -5.14 -0.12 1.18
C ILE A 61 -4.23 -0.64 2.28
N HIS A 62 -3.80 -1.89 2.14
CA HIS A 62 -2.75 -2.48 2.96
C HIS A 62 -1.57 -2.83 2.07
N ILE A 63 -0.40 -2.29 2.42
CA ILE A 63 0.90 -2.58 1.80
C ILE A 63 1.86 -2.85 2.94
N HIS A 64 2.50 -4.02 2.94
CA HIS A 64 3.28 -4.50 4.08
C HIS A 64 2.44 -4.51 5.38
N THR A 65 2.88 -3.77 6.39
CA THR A 65 2.20 -3.55 7.67
C THR A 65 1.52 -2.18 7.75
N VAL A 66 1.59 -1.38 6.69
CA VAL A 66 0.93 -0.08 6.58
C VAL A 66 -0.52 -0.25 6.16
N GLU A 67 -1.39 0.52 6.80
CA GLU A 67 -2.79 0.68 6.41
C GLU A 67 -3.05 2.18 6.20
N THR A 68 -3.55 2.53 5.01
CA THR A 68 -3.92 3.92 4.70
C THR A 68 -5.13 3.95 3.77
N PHE A 69 -5.62 5.16 3.46
CA PHE A 69 -6.66 5.37 2.47
C PHE A 69 -6.07 5.82 1.15
N ALA A 70 -6.74 5.42 0.07
CA ALA A 70 -6.38 5.80 -1.28
C ALA A 70 -7.63 6.06 -2.13
N ARG A 71 -7.51 6.94 -3.12
CA ARG A 71 -8.46 7.03 -4.23
C ARG A 71 -7.95 6.23 -5.41
N VAL A 72 -8.83 5.43 -6.00
CA VAL A 72 -8.53 4.64 -7.19
C VAL A 72 -8.83 5.44 -8.44
N ILE A 73 -7.88 5.59 -9.35
CA ILE A 73 -8.06 6.20 -10.66
C ILE A 73 -7.90 5.13 -11.74
N ILE A 74 -8.96 4.90 -12.51
CA ILE A 74 -9.02 3.93 -13.60
C ILE A 74 -9.00 4.71 -14.92
N PRO A 75 -7.87 4.77 -15.66
CA PRO A 75 -7.71 5.73 -16.77
C PRO A 75 -8.68 5.55 -17.94
N HIS A 76 -9.11 4.33 -18.23
CA HIS A 76 -9.89 3.99 -19.43
C HIS A 76 -11.22 3.28 -19.12
N ALA A 77 -11.68 3.33 -17.86
CA ALA A 77 -12.95 2.74 -17.47
C ALA A 77 -13.58 3.45 -16.28
N ASN A 78 -14.90 3.31 -16.13
CA ASN A 78 -15.65 3.91 -15.02
C ASN A 78 -15.74 2.98 -13.81
N HIS A 79 -15.53 1.66 -14.00
CA HIS A 79 -15.54 0.67 -12.93
C HIS A 79 -14.78 -0.59 -13.34
N LEU A 80 -14.45 -1.44 -12.36
CA LEU A 80 -14.00 -2.83 -12.53
C LEU A 80 -14.96 -3.76 -11.80
N LYS A 81 -15.38 -4.83 -12.46
CA LYS A 81 -16.23 -5.89 -11.90
C LYS A 81 -15.40 -7.03 -11.32
N GLU A 82 -16.08 -7.93 -10.64
CA GLU A 82 -15.51 -9.16 -10.10
C GLU A 82 -14.71 -9.95 -11.17
N GLY A 83 -13.52 -10.42 -10.80
CA GLY A 83 -12.62 -11.14 -11.71
C GLY A 83 -11.85 -10.26 -12.70
N GLU A 84 -12.22 -9.00 -12.90
CA GLU A 84 -11.52 -8.12 -13.84
C GLU A 84 -10.17 -7.65 -13.28
N SER A 85 -9.21 -7.44 -14.19
CA SER A 85 -7.88 -6.93 -13.88
C SER A 85 -7.53 -5.74 -14.76
N ALA A 86 -6.99 -4.68 -14.17
CA ALA A 86 -6.60 -3.48 -14.90
C ALA A 86 -5.37 -2.79 -14.31
N LEU A 87 -4.71 -1.99 -15.15
CA LEU A 87 -3.75 -1.00 -14.70
C LEU A 87 -4.51 0.23 -14.19
N LEU A 88 -4.14 0.70 -13.02
CA LEU A 88 -4.74 1.84 -12.35
C LEU A 88 -3.71 2.63 -11.56
N GLN A 89 -4.13 3.79 -11.08
CA GLN A 89 -3.35 4.62 -10.18
C GLN A 89 -4.04 4.71 -8.82
N LEU A 90 -3.27 4.50 -7.76
CA LEU A 90 -3.66 4.69 -6.38
C LEU A 90 -3.10 6.02 -5.91
N ARG A 91 -3.98 6.92 -5.48
CA ARG A 91 -3.60 8.21 -4.88
C ARG A 91 -3.82 8.12 -3.38
N LEU A 92 -2.74 7.94 -2.64
CA LEU A 92 -2.71 7.75 -1.20
C LEU A 92 -2.98 9.09 -0.49
N GLU A 93 -3.68 9.04 0.64
CA GLU A 93 -3.89 10.22 1.49
C GLU A 93 -2.60 10.56 2.23
N GLU A 94 -1.97 9.54 2.82
CA GLU A 94 -0.67 9.64 3.47
C GLU A 94 0.45 9.02 2.62
N PRO A 95 1.66 9.60 2.62
CA PRO A 95 2.79 9.05 1.88
C PRO A 95 3.30 7.78 2.58
N ILE A 96 3.63 6.74 1.81
CA ILE A 96 4.12 5.46 2.34
C ILE A 96 5.38 5.01 1.60
N HIS A 97 6.19 4.17 2.25
CA HIS A 97 7.27 3.46 1.56
C HIS A 97 6.69 2.26 0.80
N ALA A 98 6.75 2.34 -0.53
CA ALA A 98 6.40 1.26 -1.44
C ALA A 98 7.42 1.23 -2.59
N ALA A 99 7.80 0.02 -2.98
CA ALA A 99 8.72 -0.28 -4.06
C ALA A 99 8.00 -1.00 -5.21
N TYR A 100 8.71 -1.13 -6.33
CA TYR A 100 8.23 -1.89 -7.47
C TYR A 100 8.00 -3.36 -7.06
N GLN A 101 6.89 -3.94 -7.53
CA GLN A 101 6.45 -5.32 -7.23
C GLN A 101 5.94 -5.60 -5.82
N ASP A 102 5.84 -4.58 -4.96
CA ASP A 102 5.18 -4.78 -3.68
C ASP A 102 3.72 -5.20 -3.87
N ARG A 103 3.35 -6.25 -3.13
CA ARG A 103 1.99 -6.76 -3.13
C ARG A 103 1.15 -5.96 -2.15
N PHE A 104 -0.10 -5.74 -2.53
CA PHE A 104 -1.05 -4.99 -1.74
C PHE A 104 -2.43 -5.64 -1.83
N ILE A 105 -3.29 -5.28 -0.88
CA ILE A 105 -4.72 -5.55 -0.97
C ILE A 105 -5.47 -4.24 -0.79
N ILE A 106 -6.59 -4.11 -1.49
CA ILE A 106 -7.58 -3.08 -1.19
C ILE A 106 -8.76 -3.71 -0.47
N ARG A 107 -9.36 -2.93 0.41
CA ARG A 107 -10.59 -3.27 1.12
C ARG A 107 -11.55 -2.12 0.96
N GLN A 108 -12.81 -2.47 0.81
CA GLN A 108 -13.87 -1.48 0.89
C GLN A 108 -14.00 -0.99 2.33
N TYR A 109 -14.42 0.25 2.47
CA TYR A 109 -14.82 0.78 3.76
C TYR A 109 -16.08 0.02 4.18
N SER A 110 -15.99 -0.73 5.27
CA SER A 110 -17.16 -1.27 5.93
C SER A 110 -17.82 -0.11 6.68
N PRO A 111 -19.13 0.17 6.50
CA PRO A 111 -19.83 1.15 7.32
C PRO A 111 -19.78 0.77 8.81
#